data_AF-A0A6L5R4R6-F1
#
_entry.id   AF-A0A6L5R4R6-F1
#
_cell.length_a   1.000
_cell.length_b   1.000
_cell.length_c   1.000
_cell.angle_alpha   90.00
_cell.angle_beta   90.00
_cell.angle_gamma   90.00
#
_symmetry.space_group_name_H-M   'P 1'
#
loop_
_entity.id
_entity.type
_entity.pdbx_description
1 polymer ?
#
loop_
_entity_poly.entity_id
_entity_poly.type
_entity_poly.pdbx_seq_one_letter_code
_entity_poly.pdbx_strand_id
1 'polypeptide(L)'
;MSDTTTRPVDHTGGDGAYGDTVVFQPEPEAADTQAEATAKRGSWSRDLRFMLVVLVAIAALFLAFALVVAFSPDASGIAALAIVAAPIATMVAAYYGISLALRQVAEARRSADAADARARAAETSARESDAWAAQMESGLRVAVAKLEAARIETRDVQRAAGTPDDFF
;
A
#
# COMPACT_ATOMS: atom_id res chain seq x y z
N MET A 1 3.28 70.33 29.48
CA MET A 1 4.60 70.72 28.93
C MET A 1 5.00 69.64 27.95
N SER A 2 5.16 70.04 26.69
CA SER A 2 5.62 69.22 25.57
C SER A 2 7.14 69.03 25.61
N ASP A 3 7.62 68.16 24.72
CA ASP A 3 8.98 67.97 24.14
C ASP A 3 9.45 66.51 24.37
N THR A 4 9.37 65.59 23.40
CA THR A 4 9.95 65.51 22.04
C THR A 4 11.48 65.57 22.03
N THR A 5 12.12 64.40 21.94
CA THR A 5 13.42 64.13 21.28
C THR A 5 13.51 62.60 21.15
N THR A 6 13.17 62.00 20.00
CA THR A 6 13.97 61.78 18.78
C THR A 6 15.11 60.78 18.95
N ARG A 7 15.01 59.73 18.12
CA ARG A 7 15.80 58.49 17.97
C ARG A 7 17.27 58.75 17.55
N PRO A 8 18.13 57.72 17.59
CA PRO A 8 18.49 57.14 16.29
C PRO A 8 18.22 55.65 16.21
N VAL A 9 17.68 55.29 15.05
CA VAL A 9 17.53 53.94 14.54
C VAL A 9 18.94 53.47 14.17
N ASP A 10 19.35 52.29 14.63
CA ASP A 10 20.35 51.53 13.88
C ASP A 10 19.58 50.42 13.15
N HIS A 11 19.52 50.55 11.82
CA HIS A 11 19.05 49.53 10.90
C HIS A 11 20.29 48.94 10.22
N THR A 12 20.76 47.78 10.69
CA THR A 12 21.59 46.88 9.87
C THR A 12 21.29 45.41 10.20
N GLY A 13 20.54 44.74 9.30
CA GLY A 13 20.36 43.29 9.14
C GLY A 13 19.59 42.57 10.27
N GLY A 14 18.31 42.19 10.13
CA GLY A 14 17.81 41.11 9.26
C GLY A 14 18.35 39.73 9.71
N ASP A 15 17.58 38.69 9.96
CA ASP A 15 16.14 38.45 10.04
C ASP A 15 16.01 37.01 10.56
N GLY A 16 15.11 36.77 11.51
CA GLY A 16 14.57 35.44 11.84
C GLY A 16 15.52 34.44 12.55
N ALA A 17 15.04 33.43 13.26
CA ALA A 17 13.70 33.08 13.70
C ALA A 17 13.87 31.83 14.59
N TYR A 18 13.10 31.74 15.67
CA TYR A 18 12.69 30.49 16.34
C TYR A 18 13.71 29.57 17.01
N GLY A 19 13.77 29.70 18.34
CA GLY A 19 13.26 28.66 19.25
C GLY A 19 13.70 27.23 19.01
N ASP A 20 14.87 26.89 19.54
CA ASP A 20 15.38 25.53 19.70
C ASP A 20 14.57 24.78 20.78
N THR A 21 13.44 24.20 20.40
CA THR A 21 12.77 23.13 21.15
C THR A 21 12.96 21.83 20.40
N VAL A 22 13.99 21.07 20.77
CA VAL A 22 14.20 19.69 20.33
C VAL A 22 13.10 18.82 20.97
N VAL A 23 12.04 18.56 20.21
CA VAL A 23 11.05 17.52 20.51
C VAL A 23 11.67 16.19 20.13
N PHE A 24 11.97 15.36 21.12
CA PHE A 24 12.38 13.98 20.93
C PHE A 24 11.17 13.16 20.44
N GLN A 25 11.10 12.91 19.14
CA GLN A 25 10.12 12.02 18.53
C GLN A 25 10.69 10.59 18.53
N PRO A 26 10.10 9.60 19.23
CA PRO A 26 10.48 8.22 19.05
C PRO A 26 9.89 7.74 17.73
N GLU A 27 10.73 7.66 16.70
CA GLU A 27 10.43 7.07 15.40
C GLU A 27 10.39 5.53 15.54
N PRO A 28 9.26 4.84 15.31
CA PRO A 28 9.21 3.39 15.31
C PRO A 28 9.11 2.85 13.86
N GLU A 29 9.75 3.48 12.87
CA GLU A 29 9.65 3.02 11.47
C GLU A 29 10.90 2.30 10.94
N ALA A 30 12.07 2.41 11.58
CA ALA A 30 13.29 1.81 11.06
C ALA A 30 13.45 0.30 11.35
N ALA A 31 12.69 -0.26 12.30
CA ALA A 31 12.81 -1.67 12.70
C ALA A 31 12.05 -2.62 11.76
N ASP A 32 10.88 -2.22 11.27
CA ASP A 32 10.04 -3.08 10.40
C ASP A 32 10.60 -3.20 8.97
N THR A 33 11.22 -2.13 8.44
CA THR A 33 11.80 -2.16 7.09
C THR A 33 13.06 -3.03 7.02
N GLN A 34 13.87 -3.08 8.08
CA GLN A 34 15.06 -3.94 8.14
C GLN A 34 14.71 -5.42 8.32
N ALA A 35 13.68 -5.73 9.10
CA ALA A 35 13.18 -7.09 9.26
C ALA A 35 12.60 -7.66 7.94
N GLU A 36 11.81 -6.87 7.21
CA GLU A 36 11.30 -7.25 5.89
C GLU A 36 12.42 -7.43 4.85
N ALA A 37 13.40 -6.53 4.80
CA ALA A 37 14.50 -6.61 3.83
C ALA A 37 15.38 -7.84 4.06
N THR A 38 15.59 -8.22 5.32
CA THR A 38 16.37 -9.41 5.70
C THR A 38 15.59 -10.69 5.40
N ALA A 39 14.27 -10.72 5.66
CA ALA A 39 13.40 -11.84 5.32
C ALA A 39 13.31 -12.07 3.79
N LYS A 40 13.18 -10.99 3.00
CA LYS A 40 13.16 -11.03 1.53
C LYS A 40 14.49 -11.52 0.93
N ARG A 41 15.62 -11.13 1.53
CA ARG A 41 16.97 -11.59 1.10
C ARG A 41 17.19 -13.07 1.40
N GLY A 42 16.66 -13.55 2.54
CA GLY A 42 16.70 -14.96 2.92
C GLY A 42 15.77 -15.87 2.11
N SER A 43 14.62 -15.36 1.65
CA SER A 43 13.75 -16.12 0.71
C SER A 43 14.37 -16.20 -0.68
N TRP A 44 14.98 -15.12 -1.17
CA TRP A 44 15.63 -15.11 -2.49
C TRP A 44 16.82 -16.08 -2.55
N SER A 45 17.65 -16.14 -1.50
CA SER A 45 18.75 -17.11 -1.47
C SER A 45 18.25 -18.56 -1.39
N ARG A 46 17.09 -18.78 -0.76
CA ARG A 46 16.47 -20.10 -0.65
C ARG A 46 15.88 -20.55 -1.98
N ASP A 47 15.18 -19.64 -2.67
CA ASP A 47 14.62 -19.90 -3.99
C ASP A 47 15.74 -20.12 -5.02
N LEU A 48 16.85 -19.38 -4.96
CA LEU A 48 18.03 -19.59 -5.81
C LEU A 48 18.70 -20.95 -5.57
N ARG A 49 18.97 -21.30 -4.30
CA ARG A 49 19.54 -22.61 -3.93
C ARG A 49 18.63 -23.75 -4.38
N PHE A 50 17.33 -23.58 -4.22
CA PHE A 50 16.36 -24.58 -4.66
C PHE A 50 16.32 -24.69 -6.19
N MET A 51 16.28 -23.58 -6.92
CA MET A 51 16.36 -23.57 -8.39
C MET A 51 17.63 -24.27 -8.86
N LEU A 52 18.75 -24.06 -8.18
CA LEU A 52 20.01 -24.75 -8.45
C LEU A 52 19.89 -26.26 -8.17
N VAL A 53 19.28 -26.67 -7.05
CA VAL A 53 19.04 -28.10 -6.74
C VAL A 53 18.16 -28.75 -7.80
N VAL A 54 17.07 -28.11 -8.23
CA VAL A 54 16.20 -28.63 -9.30
C VAL A 54 16.96 -28.74 -10.61
N LEU A 55 17.75 -27.73 -10.96
CA LEU A 55 18.55 -27.73 -12.19
C LEU A 55 19.60 -28.83 -12.17
N VAL A 56 20.30 -29.02 -11.05
CA VAL A 56 21.25 -30.13 -10.84
C VAL A 56 20.54 -31.48 -10.89
N ALA A 57 19.35 -31.61 -10.30
CA ALA A 57 18.56 -32.84 -10.34
C ALA A 57 18.13 -33.20 -11.77
N ILE A 58 17.64 -32.22 -12.55
CA ILE A 58 17.29 -32.41 -13.97
C ILE A 58 18.54 -32.80 -14.77
N ALA A 59 19.65 -32.10 -14.57
CA ALA A 59 20.91 -32.41 -15.24
C ALA A 59 21.41 -33.82 -14.90
N ALA A 60 21.35 -34.22 -13.63
CA ALA A 60 21.72 -35.57 -13.18
C ALA A 60 20.81 -36.64 -13.80
N LEU A 61 19.50 -36.40 -13.86
CA LEU A 61 18.55 -37.31 -14.49
C LEU A 61 18.85 -37.48 -15.98
N PHE A 62 19.14 -36.37 -16.66
CA PHE A 62 19.51 -36.37 -18.08
C PHE A 62 20.83 -37.09 -18.33
N LEU A 63 21.83 -36.88 -17.46
CA LEU A 63 23.11 -37.58 -17.53
C LEU A 63 22.92 -39.09 -17.31
N ALA A 64 22.13 -39.48 -16.32
CA ALA A 64 21.80 -40.88 -16.04
C ALA A 64 21.10 -41.52 -17.25
N PHE A 65 20.13 -40.83 -17.86
CA PHE A 65 19.46 -41.28 -19.07
C PHE A 65 20.42 -41.44 -20.25
N ALA A 66 21.30 -40.46 -20.48
CA ALA A 66 22.31 -40.52 -21.54
C ALA A 66 23.28 -41.69 -21.36
N LEU A 67 23.70 -41.98 -20.12
CA LEU A 67 24.53 -43.15 -19.80
C LEU A 67 23.79 -44.46 -20.07
N VAL A 68 22.51 -44.57 -19.67
CA VAL A 68 21.69 -45.77 -19.96
C VAL A 68 21.58 -46.02 -21.46
N VAL A 69 21.29 -44.99 -22.26
CA VAL A 69 21.21 -45.11 -23.73
C VAL A 69 22.57 -45.49 -24.34
N ALA A 70 23.68 -44.94 -23.81
CA ALA A 70 25.02 -45.20 -24.33
C ALA A 70 25.53 -46.62 -24.03
N PHE A 71 25.22 -47.18 -22.85
CA PHE A 71 25.78 -48.45 -22.38
C PHE A 71 24.81 -49.63 -22.42
N SER A 72 23.50 -49.38 -22.39
CA SER A 72 22.46 -50.42 -22.36
C SER A 72 21.20 -49.92 -23.08
N PRO A 73 21.16 -49.95 -24.43
CA PRO A 73 20.03 -49.45 -25.22
C PRO A 73 18.74 -50.27 -25.08
N ASP A 74 18.69 -51.23 -24.15
CA ASP A 74 17.55 -52.10 -23.92
C ASP A 74 16.49 -51.39 -23.04
N ALA A 75 15.21 -51.58 -23.38
CA ALA A 75 14.11 -50.79 -22.81
C ALA A 75 13.90 -50.98 -21.29
N SER A 76 14.46 -52.07 -20.72
CA SER A 76 14.38 -52.41 -19.31
C SER A 76 15.07 -51.40 -18.39
N GLY A 77 16.21 -50.83 -18.81
CA GLY A 77 16.95 -49.83 -18.02
C GLY A 77 16.19 -48.51 -17.87
N ILE A 78 15.50 -48.09 -18.94
CA ILE A 78 14.67 -46.89 -18.95
C ILE A 78 13.44 -47.07 -18.05
N ALA A 79 12.78 -48.22 -18.13
CA ALA A 79 11.61 -48.52 -17.30
C ALA A 79 11.96 -48.57 -15.79
N ALA A 80 13.09 -49.17 -15.42
CA ALA A 80 13.56 -49.22 -14.04
C ALA A 80 13.85 -47.81 -13.47
N LEU A 81 14.48 -46.93 -14.26
CA LEU A 81 14.73 -45.54 -13.89
C LEU A 81 13.41 -44.79 -13.64
N ALA A 82 12.43 -44.95 -14.52
CA ALA A 82 11.14 -44.28 -14.39
C ALA A 82 10.39 -44.69 -13.11
N ILE A 83 10.45 -45.97 -12.73
CA ILE A 83 9.81 -46.50 -11.51
C ILE A 83 10.37 -45.84 -10.25
N VAL A 84 11.67 -45.55 -10.21
CA VAL A 84 12.32 -44.90 -9.05
C VAL A 84 12.17 -43.37 -9.09
N ALA A 85 12.27 -42.77 -10.27
CA ALA A 85 12.24 -41.32 -10.44
C ALA A 85 10.83 -40.73 -10.28
N ALA A 86 9.80 -41.42 -10.78
CA ALA A 86 8.44 -40.90 -10.79
C ALA A 86 7.91 -40.55 -9.38
N PRO A 87 8.02 -41.41 -8.35
CA PRO A 87 7.55 -41.08 -7.01
C PRO A 87 8.25 -39.87 -6.40
N ILE A 88 9.56 -39.73 -6.60
CA ILE A 88 10.35 -38.61 -6.09
C ILE A 88 9.86 -37.30 -6.75
N ALA A 89 9.71 -37.31 -8.08
CA ALA A 89 9.20 -36.17 -8.82
C ALA A 89 7.77 -35.79 -8.39
N THR A 90 6.89 -36.77 -8.20
CA THR A 90 5.52 -36.54 -7.71
C THR A 90 5.51 -35.92 -6.32
N MET A 91 6.37 -36.38 -5.41
CA MET A 91 6.44 -35.83 -4.05
C MET A 91 6.89 -34.35 -4.06
N VAL A 92 7.90 -34.02 -4.88
CA VAL A 92 8.37 -32.63 -5.04
C VAL A 92 7.27 -31.76 -5.66
N ALA A 93 6.61 -32.23 -6.71
CA ALA A 93 5.52 -31.52 -7.36
C ALA A 93 4.36 -31.25 -6.39
N ALA A 94 3.97 -32.23 -5.57
CA ALA A 94 2.93 -32.08 -4.58
C ALA A 94 3.31 -31.07 -3.48
N TYR A 95 4.52 -31.18 -2.93
CA TYR A 95 5.01 -30.26 -1.90
C TYR A 95 5.02 -28.81 -2.39
N TYR A 96 5.54 -28.57 -3.60
CA TYR A 96 5.59 -27.22 -4.17
C TYR A 96 4.23 -26.74 -4.65
N GLY A 97 3.40 -27.61 -5.23
CA GLY A 97 2.04 -27.28 -5.65
C GLY A 97 1.18 -26.81 -4.47
N ILE A 98 1.22 -27.54 -3.36
CA ILE A 98 0.49 -27.16 -2.14
C ILE A 98 1.08 -25.87 -1.54
N SER A 99 2.41 -25.76 -1.46
CA SER A 99 3.06 -24.56 -0.92
C SER A 99 2.73 -23.31 -1.73
N LEU A 100 2.64 -23.42 -3.06
CA LEU A 100 2.24 -22.33 -3.94
C LEU A 100 0.77 -21.97 -3.74
N ALA A 101 -0.11 -22.98 -3.67
CA ALA A 101 -1.53 -22.76 -3.43
C ALA A 101 -1.79 -22.04 -2.10
N LEU A 102 -1.08 -22.42 -1.04
CA LEU A 102 -1.19 -21.75 0.27
C LEU A 102 -0.75 -20.28 0.20
N ARG A 103 0.33 -19.98 -0.53
CA ARG A 103 0.78 -18.60 -0.75
C ARG A 103 -0.25 -17.78 -1.55
N GLN A 104 -0.84 -18.36 -2.58
CA GLN A 104 -1.90 -17.73 -3.37
C GLN A 104 -3.14 -17.43 -2.53
N VAL A 105 -3.56 -18.35 -1.67
CA VAL A 105 -4.69 -18.14 -0.75
C VAL A 105 -4.38 -17.02 0.25
N ALA A 106 -3.16 -16.98 0.81
CA ALA A 106 -2.76 -15.92 1.73
C ALA A 106 -2.70 -14.54 1.06
N GLU A 107 -2.25 -14.46 -0.19
CA GLU A 107 -2.30 -13.23 -0.99
C GLU A 107 -3.74 -12.81 -1.28
N ALA A 108 -4.60 -13.74 -1.71
CA ALA A 108 -6.00 -13.46 -1.99
C ALA A 108 -6.77 -12.95 -0.74
N ARG A 109 -6.43 -13.46 0.45
CA ARG A 109 -6.99 -12.95 1.71
C ARG A 109 -6.53 -11.53 1.98
N ARG A 110 -5.23 -11.24 1.86
CA ARG A 110 -4.70 -9.88 2.06
C ARG A 110 -5.28 -8.87 1.08
N SER A 111 -5.48 -9.26 -0.18
CA SER A 111 -6.10 -8.37 -1.18
C SER A 111 -7.58 -8.11 -0.89
N ALA A 112 -8.32 -9.12 -0.41
CA ALA A 112 -9.70 -8.98 0.03
C ALA A 112 -9.81 -8.05 1.25
N ASP A 113 -8.99 -8.25 2.29
CA ASP A 113 -8.97 -7.40 3.48
C ASP A 113 -8.66 -5.93 3.13
N ALA A 114 -7.73 -5.71 2.20
CA ALA A 114 -7.42 -4.37 1.70
C ALA A 114 -8.57 -3.74 0.89
N ALA A 115 -9.35 -4.55 0.16
CA ALA A 115 -10.53 -4.06 -0.56
C ALA A 115 -11.64 -3.67 0.42
N ASP A 116 -11.92 -4.49 1.44
CA ASP A 116 -12.88 -4.20 2.49
C ASP A 116 -12.51 -2.93 3.27
N ALA A 117 -11.23 -2.75 3.58
CA ALA A 117 -10.74 -1.53 4.23
C ALA A 117 -11.00 -0.28 3.37
N ARG A 118 -10.76 -0.36 2.06
CA ARG A 118 -11.06 0.76 1.13
C ARG A 118 -12.56 1.03 1.04
N ALA A 119 -13.40 0.00 1.03
CA ALA A 119 -14.86 0.16 1.01
C ALA A 119 -15.35 0.88 2.27
N ARG A 120 -14.90 0.47 3.46
CA ARG A 120 -15.26 1.15 4.72
C ARG A 120 -14.75 2.59 4.79
N ALA A 121 -13.55 2.84 4.27
CA ALA A 121 -13.02 4.20 4.17
C ALA A 121 -13.87 5.08 3.26
N ALA A 122 -14.33 4.55 2.12
CA ALA A 122 -15.23 5.26 1.21
C ALA A 122 -16.60 5.52 1.84
N GLU A 123 -17.18 4.54 2.56
CA GLU A 123 -18.44 4.73 3.30
C GLU A 123 -18.33 5.83 4.36
N THR A 124 -17.21 5.86 5.08
CA THR A 124 -16.95 6.89 6.11
C THR A 124 -16.81 8.25 5.45
N SER A 125 -16.02 8.35 4.38
CA SER A 125 -15.82 9.58 3.62
C SER A 125 -17.13 10.11 3.00
N ALA A 126 -18.02 9.23 2.53
CA ALA A 126 -19.33 9.61 2.03
C ALA A 126 -20.21 10.22 3.13
N ARG A 127 -20.28 9.57 4.30
CA ARG A 127 -21.04 10.09 5.44
C ARG A 127 -20.50 11.43 5.94
N GLU A 128 -19.18 11.58 5.97
CA GLU A 128 -18.55 12.85 6.30
C GLU A 128 -18.89 13.93 5.28
N SER A 129 -18.85 13.61 3.98
CA SER A 129 -19.23 14.52 2.90
C SER A 129 -20.69 14.98 3.02
N ASP A 130 -21.61 14.07 3.32
CA ASP A 130 -23.02 14.39 3.56
C ASP A 130 -23.21 15.29 4.79
N ALA A 131 -22.45 15.06 5.86
CA ALA A 131 -22.48 15.90 7.06
C ALA A 131 -21.95 17.32 6.78
N TRP A 132 -20.87 17.44 6.01
CA TRP A 132 -20.34 18.72 5.56
C TRP A 132 -21.32 19.46 4.64
N ALA A 133 -21.98 18.75 3.73
CA ALA A 133 -22.99 19.33 2.85
C ALA A 133 -24.19 19.87 3.64
N ALA A 134 -24.70 19.10 4.62
CA ALA A 134 -25.78 19.54 5.49
C ALA A 134 -25.40 20.77 6.33
N GLN A 135 -24.15 20.84 6.81
CA GLN A 135 -23.66 22.01 7.55
C GLN A 135 -23.59 23.25 6.65
N MET A 136 -23.07 23.12 5.43
CA MET A 136 -23.01 24.19 4.43
C MET A 136 -24.42 24.70 4.06
N GLU A 137 -25.38 23.79 3.86
CA GLU A 137 -26.77 24.14 3.58
C GLU A 137 -27.41 24.91 4.74
N SER A 138 -27.18 24.48 5.99
CA SER A 138 -27.68 25.19 7.17
C SER A 138 -27.05 26.58 7.32
N GLY A 139 -25.76 26.74 7.01
CA GLY A 139 -25.07 28.03 7.01
C GLY A 139 -25.61 28.97 5.94
N LEU A 140 -25.89 28.43 4.74
CA LEU A 140 -26.51 29.16 3.64
C LEU A 140 -27.92 29.63 4.01
N ARG A 141 -28.76 28.77 4.61
CA ARG A 141 -30.09 29.13 5.12
C ARG A 141 -30.04 30.34 6.05
N VAL A 142 -29.11 30.31 7.00
CA VAL A 142 -28.95 31.40 7.98
C VAL A 142 -28.46 32.69 7.30
N ALA A 143 -27.57 32.59 6.31
CA ALA A 143 -27.08 33.75 5.56
C ALA A 143 -28.19 34.39 4.71
N VAL A 144 -28.99 33.59 4.01
CA VAL A 144 -30.16 34.05 3.22
C VAL A 144 -31.18 34.75 4.13
N ALA A 145 -31.54 34.13 5.25
CA ALA A 145 -32.47 34.73 6.22
C ALA A 145 -31.99 36.09 6.76
N LYS A 146 -30.68 36.27 6.96
CA LYS A 146 -30.12 37.56 7.39
C LYS A 146 -30.17 38.63 6.31
N LEU A 147 -29.90 38.27 5.05
CA LEU A 147 -29.98 39.18 3.92
C LEU A 147 -31.43 39.63 3.65
N GLU A 148 -32.38 38.70 3.75
CA GLU A 148 -33.81 39.01 3.65
C GLU A 148 -34.28 39.95 4.76
N ALA A 149 -33.84 39.71 6.01
CA ALA A 149 -34.12 40.62 7.12
C ALA A 149 -33.56 42.05 6.88
N ALA A 150 -32.45 42.16 6.14
CA ALA A 150 -31.87 43.43 5.72
C ALA A 150 -32.50 44.00 4.42
N ARG A 151 -33.48 43.31 3.82
CA ARG A 151 -34.12 43.63 2.54
C ARG A 151 -33.15 43.73 1.35
N ILE A 152 -32.11 42.90 1.36
CA ILE A 152 -31.14 42.76 0.27
C ILE A 152 -31.53 41.55 -0.60
N GLU A 153 -31.41 41.69 -1.92
CA GLU A 153 -31.74 40.63 -2.88
C GLU A 153 -30.81 39.41 -2.72
N THR A 154 -31.38 38.20 -2.68
CA THR A 154 -30.66 36.94 -2.39
C THR A 154 -30.51 36.00 -3.59
N ARG A 155 -31.04 36.40 -4.77
CA ARG A 155 -31.12 35.57 -5.98
C ARG A 155 -29.76 35.08 -6.48
N ASP A 156 -28.75 35.96 -6.49
CA ASP A 156 -27.40 35.60 -6.93
C ASP A 156 -26.71 34.63 -5.97
N VAL A 157 -27.04 34.69 -4.68
CA VAL A 157 -26.50 33.79 -3.65
C VAL A 157 -27.11 32.39 -3.78
N GLN A 158 -28.43 32.31 -3.99
CA GLN A 158 -29.12 31.03 -4.24
C GLN A 158 -28.62 30.36 -5.53
N ARG A 159 -28.38 31.16 -6.58
CA ARG A 159 -27.82 30.68 -7.86
C ARG A 159 -26.38 30.18 -7.73
N ALA A 160 -25.53 30.90 -7.00
CA ALA A 160 -24.13 30.51 -6.78
C ALA A 160 -24.00 29.23 -5.94
N ALA A 161 -24.96 28.98 -5.04
CA ALA A 161 -25.01 27.76 -4.23
C ALA A 161 -25.61 26.55 -4.96
N GLY A 162 -26.15 26.72 -6.18
CA GLY A 162 -26.78 25.63 -6.94
C GLY A 162 -28.09 25.12 -6.37
N THR A 163 -28.71 25.85 -5.42
CA THR A 163 -30.03 25.56 -4.86
C THR A 163 -31.15 25.98 -5.82
N PRO A 164 -32.25 25.21 -5.96
CA PRO A 164 -33.40 25.59 -6.78
C PRO A 164 -34.01 26.93 -6.34
N ASP A 165 -34.51 27.70 -7.30
CA ASP A 165 -35.40 28.85 -7.02
C ASP A 165 -36.61 28.29 -6.23
N ASP A 166 -36.87 28.81 -5.03
CA ASP A 166 -37.89 28.36 -4.04
C ASP A 166 -37.47 27.27 -3.01
N PHE A 167 -36.18 27.00 -2.80
CA PHE A 167 -35.73 25.99 -1.80
C PHE A 167 -35.83 26.41 -0.31
N PHE A 168 -35.96 27.70 -0.02
CA PHE A 168 -36.05 28.27 1.34
C PHE A 168 -37.40 28.96 1.55
#